data_AF-A0A554MBD9-F1
#
_entry.id   AF-A0A554MBD9-F1
#
_cell.length_a   1.000
_cell.length_b   1.000
_cell.length_c   1.000
_cell.angle_alpha   90.00
_cell.angle_beta   90.00
_cell.angle_gamma   90.00
#
_symmetry.space_group_name_H-M   'P 1'
#
loop_
_entity.id
_entity.type
_entity.pdbx_description
1 polymer ?
#
loop_
_entity_poly.entity_id
_entity_poly.type
_entity_poly.pdbx_seq_one_letter_code
_entity_poly.pdbx_strand_id
1 'polypeptide(L)' 'MNQINKNRRNFLKIMLIGGGAIVLGKIFGPRIFDYFSGSSIEAEKDFGNFKVSDSKKELIISDKTGEEILIIDKEK' A
#
# COMPACT_ATOMS: atom_id res chain seq x y z
N MET A 1 -43.85 3.43 -18.55
CA MET A 1 -42.57 3.60 -17.81
C MET A 1 -42.59 2.67 -16.60
N ASN A 2 -41.79 1.60 -16.59
CA ASN A 2 -41.76 0.65 -15.49
C ASN A 2 -41.18 1.32 -14.23
N GLN A 3 -42.00 1.50 -13.20
CA GLN A 3 -41.53 1.99 -11.91
C GLN A 3 -40.63 0.92 -11.28
N ILE A 4 -39.32 1.13 -11.33
CA ILE A 4 -38.36 0.30 -10.60
C ILE A 4 -38.65 0.45 -9.11
N ASN A 5 -38.97 -0.68 -8.48
CA ASN A 5 -39.27 -0.77 -7.05
C ASN A 5 -38.19 -0.09 -6.21
N LYS A 6 -38.60 0.86 -5.35
CA LYS A 6 -37.72 1.67 -4.49
C LYS A 6 -36.72 0.82 -3.70
N ASN A 7 -37.14 -0.35 -3.22
CA ASN A 7 -36.30 -1.24 -2.42
C ASN A 7 -35.17 -1.85 -3.25
N ARG A 8 -35.45 -2.28 -4.48
CA ARG A 8 -34.43 -2.80 -5.41
C ARG A 8 -33.41 -1.73 -5.78
N ARG A 9 -33.85 -0.48 -5.95
CA ARG A 9 -32.96 0.64 -6.24
C ARG A 9 -32.04 0.97 -5.06
N ASN A 10 -32.55 0.94 -3.83
CA ASN A 10 -31.72 1.17 -2.65
C ASN A 10 -30.70 0.05 -2.42
N PHE A 11 -31.11 -1.21 -2.61
CA PHE A 11 -30.20 -2.34 -2.52
C PHE A 11 -29.04 -2.24 -3.52
N LEU A 12 -29.34 -1.88 -4.77
CA LEU A 12 -28.32 -1.71 -5.81
C LEU A 12 -27.34 -0.58 -5.49
N LYS A 13 -27.82 0.53 -4.90
CA LYS A 13 -26.95 1.62 -4.44
C LYS A 13 -25.98 1.16 -3.34
N ILE A 14 -26.46 0.39 -2.38
CA ILE A 14 -25.62 -0.13 -1.28
C ILE A 14 -24.56 -1.09 -1.85
N MET A 15 -24.94 -1.99 -2.77
CA MET A 15 -23.99 -2.86 -3.46
C MET A 15 -22.94 -2.08 -4.27
N LEU A 16 -23.34 -1.02 -4.97
CA LEU A 16 -22.43 -0.16 -5.72
C LEU A 16 -21.44 0.56 -4.81
N ILE A 17 -21.92 1.11 -3.69
CA ILE A 17 -21.06 1.81 -2.71
C ILE A 17 -20.12 0.82 -2.02
N GLY A 18 -20.64 -0.31 -1.53
CA GLY A 18 -19.86 -1.34 -0.86
C GLY A 18 -18.84 -2.01 -1.80
N GLY A 19 -19.26 -2.37 -3.01
CA GLY A 19 -18.37 -2.91 -4.03
C GLY A 19 -17.29 -1.91 -4.47
N GLY A 20 -17.68 -0.65 -4.67
CA GLY A 20 -16.74 0.44 -4.97
C GLY A 20 -15.70 0.64 -3.86
N ALA A 21 -16.13 0.65 -2.59
CA ALA A 21 -15.23 0.77 -1.45
C ALA A 21 -14.23 -0.39 -1.36
N ILE A 22 -14.63 -1.64 -1.66
CA ILE A 22 -13.73 -2.79 -1.68
C ILE A 22 -12.67 -2.66 -2.79
N VAL A 23 -13.08 -2.26 -3.99
CA VAL A 23 -12.16 -2.07 -5.12
C VAL A 23 -11.18 -0.92 -4.85
N LEU A 24 -11.69 0.22 -4.39
CA LEU A 24 -10.86 1.35 -4.01
C LEU A 24 -9.92 0.98 -2.85
N GLY A 25 -10.39 0.25 -1.84
CA GLY A 25 -9.57 -0.25 -0.75
C GLY A 25 -8.44 -1.18 -1.22
N LYS A 26 -8.67 -2.02 -2.23
CA LYS A 26 -7.62 -2.88 -2.80
C LYS A 26 -6.58 -2.11 -3.64
N ILE A 27 -7.02 -1.11 -4.41
CA ILE A 27 -6.12 -0.34 -5.29
C ILE A 27 -5.34 0.72 -4.51
N PHE A 28 -6.03 1.42 -3.60
CA PHE A 28 -5.46 2.52 -2.84
C PHE A 28 -4.95 2.08 -1.47
N GLY A 29 -5.34 0.92 -0.95
CA GLY A 29 -4.88 0.42 0.36
C GLY A 29 -3.36 0.36 0.50
N PRO A 30 -2.62 -0.27 -0.43
CA PRO A 30 -1.16 -0.31 -0.37
C PRO A 30 -0.56 1.10 -0.44
N ARG A 31 -1.02 1.91 -1.39
CA ARG A 31 -0.49 3.27 -1.61
C ARG A 31 -0.78 4.23 -0.47
N ILE A 32 -1.94 4.10 0.18
CA ILE A 32 -2.31 4.90 1.35
C ILE A 32 -1.48 4.43 2.55
N PHE A 33 -1.30 3.12 2.73
CA PHE A 33 -0.44 2.58 3.78
C PHE A 33 1.00 3.08 3.63
N ASP A 34 1.58 3.03 2.43
CA ASP A 34 2.93 3.53 2.13
C ASP A 34 3.06 5.06 2.34
N TYR A 35 1.99 5.82 2.12
CA TYR A 35 1.97 7.28 2.34
C TYR A 35 1.84 7.64 3.82
N PHE A 36 1.15 6.81 4.62
CA PHE A 36 0.95 7.02 6.05
C PHE A 36 2.05 6.40 6.93
N SER A 37 2.74 5.35 6.46
CA SER A 37 3.84 4.69 7.19
C SER A 37 5.12 5.53 7.21
N GLY A 38 5.23 6.58 6.39
CA GLY A 38 6.40 7.47 6.35
C GLY A 38 7.68 6.82 5.82
N SER A 39 7.64 5.52 5.50
CA SER A 39 8.71 4.76 4.84
C SER A 39 8.63 4.97 3.33
N SER A 40 8.84 6.20 2.89
CA SER A 40 9.14 6.44 1.49
C SER A 40 10.55 5.90 1.26
N ILE A 41 10.66 4.70 0.68
CA ILE A 41 11.92 4.19 0.13
C ILE A 41 12.27 5.16 -1.00
N GLU A 42 13.24 6.03 -0.77
CA GLU A 42 13.66 7.06 -1.71
C GLU A 42 14.53 6.46 -2.83
N ALA A 43 15.27 5.40 -2.50
CA ALA A 43 16.08 4.67 -3.46
C ALA A 43 16.20 3.20 -3.06
N GLU A 44 15.92 2.30 -4.01
CA GLU A 44 16.20 0.87 -3.87
C GLU A 44 17.28 0.49 -4.89
N LYS A 45 18.36 -0.13 -4.42
CA LYS A 45 19.43 -0.64 -5.28
C LYS A 45 19.69 -2.11 -5.00
N ASP A 46 19.49 -2.91 -6.04
CA ASP A 46 19.71 -4.35 -6.02
C ASP A 46 21.10 -4.68 -6.57
N PHE A 47 21.90 -5.38 -5.77
CA PHE A 47 23.23 -5.88 -6.12
C PHE A 47 23.25 -7.41 -6.32
N GLY A 48 22.08 -8.04 -6.46
CA GLY A 48 21.87 -9.47 -6.71
C GLY A 48 22.00 -10.36 -5.47
N ASN A 49 23.01 -10.10 -4.65
CA ASN A 49 23.19 -10.76 -3.35
C ASN A 49 22.71 -9.90 -2.18
N PHE A 50 22.65 -8.58 -2.35
CA PHE A 50 22.23 -7.65 -1.31
C PHE A 50 21.32 -6.60 -1.90
N LYS A 51 20.27 -6.25 -1.17
CA LYS A 51 19.34 -5.18 -1.47
C LYS A 51 19.55 -4.06 -0.48
N VAL A 52 19.88 -2.87 -1.00
CA VAL A 52 20.02 -1.65 -0.20
C VAL A 52 18.76 -0.82 -0.41
N SER A 53 18.02 -0.62 0.66
CA SER A 53 16.81 0.21 0.71
C SER A 53 17.15 1.46 1.50
N ASP A 54 17.15 2.60 0.82
CA ASP A 54 17.34 3.88 1.46
C ASP A 54 15.99 4.56 1.72
N SER A 55 15.71 4.85 2.99
CA SER A 55 14.52 5.59 3.41
C SER A 55 14.90 6.90 4.10
N LYS A 56 13.90 7.75 4.35
CA LYS A 56 14.09 9.02 5.06
C LYS A 56 14.62 8.87 6.48
N LYS A 57 14.32 7.76 7.16
CA LYS A 57 14.68 7.54 8.57
C LYS A 57 15.84 6.57 8.75
N GLU A 58 15.96 5.61 7.85
CA GLU A 58 16.86 4.48 8.01
C GLU A 58 17.41 4.02 6.65
N LEU A 59 18.64 3.54 6.66
CA LEU A 59 19.23 2.81 5.56
C LEU A 59 19.28 1.33 5.93
N ILE A 60 18.55 0.50 5.17
CA ILE A 60 18.42 -0.93 5.42
C ILE A 60 19.19 -1.69 4.35
N ILE A 61 20.04 -2.63 4.78
CA ILE A 61 20.74 -3.57 3.91
C ILE A 61 20.19 -4.96 4.22
N SER A 62 19.67 -5.64 3.20
CA SER A 62 19.07 -6.98 3.29
C SER A 62 19.75 -7.95 2.32
N ASP A 63 19.75 -9.25 2.66
CA ASP A 63 20.14 -10.32 1.74
C ASP A 63 19.03 -10.55 0.70
N LYS A 64 19.32 -11.30 -0.37
CA LYS A 64 18.35 -11.75 -1.39
C LYS A 64 17.16 -12.54 -0.81
N THR A 65 17.30 -13.06 0.41
CA THR A 65 16.24 -13.77 1.14
C THR A 65 15.26 -12.82 1.82
N GLY A 66 15.58 -11.52 1.89
CA GLY A 66 14.85 -10.52 2.65
C GLY A 66 15.27 -10.42 4.12
N GLU A 67 16.31 -11.14 4.54
CA GLU A 67 16.87 -11.02 5.89
C GLU A 67 17.63 -9.70 6.04
N GLU A 68 17.26 -8.90 7.04
CA GLU A 68 17.88 -7.61 7.35
C GLU A 68 19.24 -7.84 8.01
N ILE A 69 20.30 -7.50 7.28
CA ILE A 69 21.69 -7.66 7.75
C ILE A 69 22.12 -6.45 8.57
N LEU A 70 21.68 -5.26 8.16
CA LEU A 70 22.08 -4.01 8.79
C LEU A 70 20.98 -2.96 8.65
N ILE A 71 20.66 -2.30 9.76
CA ILE A 71 19.78 -1.13 9.81
C ILE A 71 20.60 0.02 10.38
N ILE A 72 20.66 1.13 9.65
CA ILE A 72 21.33 2.35 10.08
C ILE A 72 20.26 3.44 10.22
N ASP A 73 19.91 3.75 11.46
CA ASP A 73 19.09 4.91 11.77
C ASP A 73 19.84 6.19 11.42
N LYS A 74 19.21 7.05 10.62
CA LYS A 74 19.73 8.37 10.23
C LYS A 74 19.42 9.44 11.28
N GLU A 75 18.95 9.04 12.47
CA GLU A 75 18.70 9.97 13.56
C GLU A 75 19.97 10.74 13.92
N LYS A 76 19.80 12.04 14.13
CA LYS A 76 20.85 13.00 14.50
C LYS A 76 20.58 13.53 15.90
#